data_AF-A0A9E4CKR0-F1
#
_entry.id   AF-A0A9E4CKR0-F1
#
_cell.length_a   1.000
_cell.length_b   1.000
_cell.length_c   1.000
_cell.angle_alpha   90.00
_cell.angle_beta   90.00
_cell.angle_gamma   90.00
#
_symmetry.space_group_name_H-M   'P 1'
#
loop_
_entity.id
_entity.type
_entity.pdbx_description
1 polymer ?
#
loop_
_entity_poly.entity_id
_entity_poly.type
_entity_poly.pdbx_seq_one_letter_code
_entity_poly.pdbx_strand_id
1 'polypeptide(L)'
;MSGRKNVNGLFLRWGIGLKLLVLLGLMAACREQVPVEMAVGENGRIDTLGEVSSAYVDVRRIDVWLPPGYRDDGTERYAVIYMHDGQNLFRPGMAFGGEEWGID
;
A
#
# COMPACT_ATOMS: atom_id res chain seq x y z
N MET A 1 52.37 -51.72 -17.71
CA MET A 1 52.71 -50.82 -16.59
C MET A 1 51.48 -50.02 -16.24
N SER A 2 50.99 -50.20 -15.02
CA SER A 2 49.64 -49.86 -14.54
C SER A 2 49.56 -48.39 -14.08
N GLY A 3 48.56 -47.65 -14.58
CA GLY A 3 48.18 -46.35 -14.05
C GLY A 3 47.42 -46.48 -12.73
N ARG A 4 47.73 -45.60 -11.77
CA ARG A 4 46.98 -45.43 -10.52
C ARG A 4 46.76 -43.93 -10.34
N LYS A 5 45.51 -43.46 -10.52
CA LYS A 5 45.13 -42.07 -10.24
C LYS A 5 44.51 -42.02 -8.84
N ASN A 6 45.11 -41.22 -7.97
CA ASN A 6 44.65 -40.95 -6.60
C ASN A 6 43.37 -40.10 -6.65
N VAL A 7 42.31 -40.56 -5.99
CA VAL A 7 41.01 -39.89 -5.85
C VAL A 7 40.74 -39.55 -4.38
N ASN A 8 41.49 -38.62 -3.81
CA ASN A 8 41.32 -38.19 -2.41
C ASN A 8 41.09 -36.67 -2.24
N GLY A 9 40.64 -35.95 -3.29
CA GLY A 9 40.44 -34.49 -3.26
C GLY A 9 39.00 -33.99 -3.39
N LEU A 10 37.99 -34.87 -3.47
CA LEU A 10 36.65 -34.49 -3.95
C LEU A 10 35.58 -34.34 -2.86
N PHE A 11 35.90 -34.57 -1.58
CA PHE A 11 34.86 -34.59 -0.52
C PHE A 11 34.64 -33.25 0.22
N LEU A 12 35.40 -32.19 -0.06
CA LEU A 12 35.32 -30.94 0.74
C LEU A 12 34.71 -29.72 0.02
N ARG A 13 34.00 -29.89 -1.11
CA ARG A 13 33.51 -28.74 -1.93
C ARG A 13 32.01 -28.64 -2.15
N TRP A 14 31.20 -29.45 -1.46
CA TRP A 14 29.74 -29.49 -1.65
C TRP A 14 28.90 -29.16 -0.39
N GLY A 15 29.52 -28.87 0.76
CA GLY A 15 28.79 -28.67 2.03
C GLY A 15 28.36 -27.23 2.34
N ILE A 16 29.00 -26.22 1.73
CA ILE A 16 28.79 -24.80 2.08
C ILE A 16 27.75 -24.15 1.15
N GLY A 17 27.70 -24.55 -0.12
CA GLY A 17 26.77 -24.00 -1.10
C GLY A 17 25.30 -24.28 -0.80
N LEU A 18 24.99 -25.46 -0.24
CA LEU A 18 23.61 -25.84 0.09
C LEU A 18 23.07 -25.13 1.34
N LYS A 19 23.93 -24.79 2.31
CA LYS A 19 23.53 -24.05 3.52
C LYS A 19 23.22 -22.57 3.24
N LEU A 20 23.90 -21.93 2.27
CA LEU A 20 23.58 -20.56 1.85
C LEU A 20 22.26 -20.47 1.06
N LEU A 21 21.95 -21.49 0.26
CA LEU A 21 20.72 -21.56 -0.52
C LEU A 21 19.47 -21.75 0.35
N VAL A 22 19.56 -22.49 1.44
CA VAL A 22 18.43 -22.69 2.38
C VAL A 22 18.16 -21.43 3.22
N LEU A 23 19.18 -20.62 3.55
CA LEU A 23 19.00 -19.36 4.29
C LEU A 23 18.35 -18.25 3.44
N LEU A 24 18.57 -18.23 2.13
CA LEU A 24 17.88 -17.29 1.22
C LEU A 24 16.39 -17.64 1.01
N GLY A 25 16.00 -18.90 1.21
CA GLY A 25 14.62 -19.35 1.01
C GLY A 25 13.65 -18.97 2.13
N LEU A 26 14.13 -18.76 3.37
CA LEU A 26 13.25 -18.48 4.52
C LEU A 26 12.77 -17.02 4.62
N MET A 27 13.39 -16.07 3.92
CA MET A 27 12.93 -14.66 3.91
C MET A 27 11.81 -14.39 2.90
N ALA A 28 11.48 -15.36 2.04
CA ALA A 28 10.46 -15.21 1.00
C ALA A 28 9.03 -15.61 1.45
N ALA A 29 8.85 -16.17 2.64
CA ALA A 29 7.56 -16.70 3.09
C ALA A 29 6.65 -15.66 3.80
N CYS A 30 7.12 -14.43 4.02
CA CYS A 30 6.30 -13.36 4.61
C CYS A 30 6.09 -12.23 3.60
N ARG A 31 5.49 -12.56 2.46
CA ARG A 31 4.87 -11.57 1.59
C ARG A 31 3.49 -12.08 1.21
N GLU A 32 2.57 -11.93 2.16
CA GLU A 32 1.15 -11.86 1.83
C GLU A 32 0.93 -10.47 1.21
N GLN A 33 1.34 -10.32 -0.05
CA GLN A 33 0.96 -9.17 -0.85
C GLN A 33 -0.53 -9.34 -1.16
N VAL A 34 -1.36 -8.59 -0.44
CA VAL A 34 -2.74 -8.36 -0.87
C VAL A 34 -2.65 -7.74 -2.28
N PRO A 35 -3.32 -8.30 -3.29
CA PRO A 35 -3.33 -7.70 -4.61
C PRO A 35 -3.96 -6.32 -4.49
N VAL A 36 -3.17 -5.27 -4.71
CA VAL A 36 -3.70 -3.94 -4.96
C VAL A 36 -4.26 -4.00 -6.38
N GLU A 37 -5.57 -4.24 -6.49
CA GLU A 37 -6.26 -4.18 -7.78
C GLU A 37 -6.29 -2.71 -8.23
N MET A 38 -5.42 -2.40 -9.18
CA MET A 38 -5.20 -1.07 -9.73
C MET A 38 -6.25 -0.72 -10.80
N ALA A 39 -6.60 0.57 -10.84
CA ALA A 39 -7.19 1.35 -11.96
C ALA A 39 -8.71 1.54 -12.01
N VAL A 40 -9.21 2.52 -11.23
CA VAL A 40 -10.24 3.49 -11.65
C VAL A 40 -9.84 4.87 -11.08
N GLY A 41 -9.27 5.73 -11.93
CA GLY A 41 -8.71 7.06 -11.59
C GLY A 41 -7.29 6.97 -11.00
N GLU A 42 -6.27 7.57 -11.63
CA GLU A 42 -4.90 7.50 -11.08
C GLU A 42 -4.75 8.25 -9.75
N ASN A 43 -5.64 9.21 -9.50
CA ASN A 43 -5.88 9.86 -8.22
C ASN A 43 -7.34 9.54 -7.88
N GLY A 44 -7.66 9.25 -6.60
CA GLY A 44 -9.02 8.88 -6.18
C GLY A 44 -10.08 9.93 -6.55
N ARG A 45 -11.35 9.70 -6.17
CA ARG A 45 -12.42 10.69 -6.40
C ARG A 45 -12.83 11.35 -5.11
N ILE A 46 -13.25 12.61 -5.20
CA ILE A 46 -13.80 13.36 -4.06
C ILE A 46 -15.31 13.49 -4.25
N ASP A 47 -16.06 12.90 -3.33
CA ASP A 47 -17.51 13.02 -3.24
C ASP A 47 -17.87 14.08 -2.18
N THR A 48 -18.54 15.16 -2.61
CA THR A 48 -19.00 16.23 -1.72
C THR A 48 -20.43 15.95 -1.28
N LEU A 49 -20.64 15.75 0.03
CA LEU A 49 -21.97 15.55 0.61
C LEU A 49 -22.76 16.86 0.78
N GLY A 50 -22.12 17.99 0.47
CA GLY A 50 -22.71 19.31 0.59
C GLY A 50 -22.72 19.81 2.03
N GLU A 51 -23.67 20.68 2.34
CA GLU A 51 -23.90 21.23 3.68
C GLU A 51 -24.68 20.24 4.55
N VAL A 52 -24.00 19.67 5.54
CA VAL A 52 -24.54 18.67 6.45
C VAL A 52 -24.90 19.33 7.78
N SER A 53 -26.19 19.27 8.13
CA SER A 53 -26.71 19.74 9.41
C SER A 53 -26.54 18.70 10.52
N SER A 54 -26.27 19.14 11.74
CA SER A 54 -26.15 18.30 12.93
C SER A 54 -26.86 18.93 14.12
N ALA A 55 -27.28 18.11 15.09
CA ALA A 55 -27.80 18.59 16.37
C ALA A 55 -26.71 19.14 17.30
N TYR A 56 -25.44 18.84 17.02
CA TYR A 56 -24.31 19.09 17.93
C TYR A 56 -23.37 20.20 17.47
N VAL A 57 -23.35 20.50 16.17
CA VAL A 57 -22.49 21.51 15.56
C VAL A 57 -23.24 22.24 14.47
N ASP A 58 -22.81 23.48 14.18
CA ASP A 58 -23.29 24.23 13.02
C ASP A 58 -23.13 23.43 11.73
N VAL A 59 -23.89 23.80 10.70
CA VAL A 59 -23.81 23.21 9.36
C VAL A 59 -22.37 23.22 8.84
N ARG A 60 -21.90 22.07 8.37
CA ARG A 60 -20.54 21.91 7.82
C ARG A 60 -20.57 21.30 6.44
N ARG A 61 -19.65 21.73 5.57
CA ARG A 61 -19.35 21.00 4.34
C ARG A 61 -18.59 19.73 4.67
N ILE A 62 -18.98 18.61 4.08
CA ILE A 62 -18.26 17.33 4.17
C ILE A 62 -17.83 16.89 2.78
N ASP A 63 -16.52 16.68 2.62
CA ASP A 63 -15.88 16.13 1.43
C ASP A 63 -15.29 14.75 1.80
N VAL A 64 -15.52 13.74 0.97
CA VAL A 64 -15.04 12.36 1.16
C VAL A 64 -14.14 11.99 -0.01
N TRP A 65 -12.87 11.76 0.25
CA TRP A 65 -12.00 11.14 -0.74
C TRP A 65 -12.17 9.62 -0.71
N LEU A 66 -12.31 9.03 -1.90
CA LEU A 66 -12.47 7.61 -2.11
C LEU A 66 -11.32 7.11 -2.98
N PRO A 67 -10.64 6.03 -2.57
CA PRO A 67 -9.49 5.53 -3.29
C PRO A 67 -9.88 5.06 -4.70
N PRO A 68 -8.91 4.99 -5.62
CA PRO A 68 -9.10 4.34 -6.90
C PRO A 68 -9.69 2.94 -6.74
N GLY A 69 -10.73 2.62 -7.53
CA GLY A 69 -11.41 1.32 -7.48
C GLY A 69 -12.44 1.16 -6.35
N TYR A 70 -12.74 2.21 -5.56
CA TYR A 70 -13.80 2.16 -4.55
C TYR A 70 -15.15 1.69 -5.13
N ARG A 71 -15.75 0.68 -4.48
CA ARG A 71 -17.02 0.08 -4.91
C ARG A 71 -18.21 0.66 -4.14
N ASP A 72 -19.18 1.22 -4.86
CA ASP A 72 -20.38 1.84 -4.28
C ASP A 72 -21.45 0.82 -3.83
N ASP A 73 -21.28 -0.46 -4.14
CA ASP A 73 -22.21 -1.54 -3.76
C ASP A 73 -22.07 -2.00 -2.30
N GLY A 74 -21.08 -1.48 -1.58
CA GLY A 74 -20.86 -1.74 -0.16
C GLY A 74 -20.38 -3.15 0.15
N THR A 75 -19.91 -3.91 -0.85
CA THR A 75 -19.38 -5.28 -0.64
C THR A 75 -18.00 -5.27 0.03
N GLU A 76 -17.25 -4.18 -0.13
CA GLU A 76 -15.93 -3.99 0.44
C GLU A 76 -15.97 -2.96 1.58
N ARG A 77 -15.06 -3.11 2.55
CA ARG A 77 -14.92 -2.22 3.70
C ARG A 77 -13.52 -1.64 3.70
N TYR A 78 -13.44 -0.33 3.92
CA TYR A 78 -12.18 0.42 3.98
C TYR A 78 -11.99 1.00 5.37
N ALA A 79 -10.74 1.11 5.82
CA ALA A 79 -10.42 1.91 6.99
C ALA A 79 -10.72 3.39 6.70
N VAL A 80 -11.21 4.12 7.70
CA VAL A 80 -11.62 5.52 7.56
C VAL A 80 -10.75 6.42 8.44
N ILE A 81 -10.25 7.50 7.85
CA ILE A 81 -9.53 8.57 8.55
C ILE A 81 -10.41 9.82 8.49
N TYR A 82 -10.61 10.48 9.64
CA TYR A 82 -11.36 11.73 9.74
C TYR A 82 -10.39 12.90 9.95
N MET A 83 -10.57 13.98 9.19
CA MET A 83 -9.75 15.19 9.27
C MET A 83 -10.67 16.42 9.38
N HIS A 84 -10.37 17.32 10.31
CA HIS A 84 -11.25 18.45 10.65
C HIS A 84 -11.01 19.73 9.84
N ASP A 85 -9.83 19.91 9.24
CA ASP A 85 -9.48 21.10 8.44
C ASP A 85 -9.77 20.87 6.95
N GLY A 86 -11.01 20.52 6.63
CA GLY A 86 -11.39 20.01 5.30
C GLY A 86 -11.10 20.94 4.12
N GLN A 87 -11.09 22.26 4.34
CA GLN A 87 -10.82 23.23 3.27
C GLN A 87 -9.37 23.18 2.75
N ASN A 88 -8.43 22.74 3.59
CA ASN A 88 -7.00 22.71 3.28
C ASN A 88 -6.54 21.38 2.66
N LEU A 89 -7.41 20.37 2.56
CA LEU A 89 -6.98 19.01 2.23
C LEU A 89 -6.77 18.76 0.74
N PHE A 90 -7.70 19.21 -0.12
CA PHE A 90 -7.86 18.67 -1.48
C PHE A 90 -8.02 19.68 -2.61
N ARG A 91 -8.15 20.99 -2.30
CA ARG A 91 -8.21 22.00 -3.38
C ARG A 91 -7.35 23.21 -3.02
N PRO A 92 -6.34 23.61 -3.83
CA PRO A 92 -5.48 24.75 -3.51
C PRO A 92 -6.28 26.07 -3.44
N GLY A 93 -7.30 26.22 -4.28
CA GLY A 93 -8.17 27.41 -4.30
C GLY A 93 -9.08 27.57 -3.07
N MET A 94 -9.20 26.54 -2.23
CA MET A 94 -9.91 26.61 -0.95
C MET A 94 -8.96 26.65 0.25
N ALA A 95 -7.69 26.31 0.02
CA ALA A 95 -6.71 26.19 1.06
C ALA A 95 -6.20 27.55 1.53
N PHE A 96 -5.93 27.64 2.82
CA PHE A 96 -5.29 28.79 3.42
C PHE A 96 -3.89 28.96 2.84
N GLY A 97 -3.61 30.13 2.28
CA GLY A 97 -2.32 30.39 1.61
C GLY A 97 -2.22 29.84 0.18
N GLY A 98 -3.30 29.26 -0.36
CA GLY A 98 -3.36 28.82 -1.76
C GLY A 98 -2.64 27.50 -2.04
N GLU A 99 -2.16 26.80 -1.00
CA GLU A 99 -1.49 25.51 -1.10
C GLU A 99 -2.21 24.51 -0.20
N GLU A 100 -2.56 23.36 -0.78
CA GLU A 100 -3.27 22.29 -0.08
C GLU A 100 -2.31 21.31 0.59
N TRP A 101 -2.87 20.37 1.34
CA TRP A 101 -2.09 19.33 2.00
C TRP A 101 -1.80 18.12 1.10
N GLY A 102 -2.60 17.91 0.05
CA GLY A 102 -2.38 16.87 -0.95
C GLY A 102 -2.48 15.46 -0.35
N ILE A 103 -3.58 15.19 0.35
CA ILE A 103 -3.81 13.90 1.01
C ILE A 103 -4.55 12.88 0.13
N ASP A 104 -4.88 13.26 -1.10
CA ASP A 104 -5.56 12.47 -2.13
C ASP A 104 -4.64 11.65 -3.05
#